data_AF-A0A931C8G9-F1
#
_entry.id   AF-A0A931C8G9-F1
#
_cell.length_a   1.000
_cell.length_b   1.000
_cell.length_c   1.000
_cell.angle_alpha   90.00
_cell.angle_beta   90.00
_cell.angle_gamma   90.00
#
_symmetry.space_group_name_H-M   'P 1'
#
loop_
_entity.id
_entity.type
_entity.pdbx_description
1 polymer ?
#
loop_
_entity_poly.entity_id
_entity_poly.type
_entity_poly.pdbx_seq_one_letter_code
_entity_poly.pdbx_strand_id
1 'polypeptide(L)'
;MTAVLRPTYAEGQILAAADLEAGVGHPRNQAARHARYLHQWGIAEGLRLVAEPVEDPAGGDPYVEVTLTAGVAVDGTGREIVVPEPVVLSESAFDDANGADTSATEEDGYPVFLAGLDEEQVPVSFTADRCGSGQPPTRVAETYQIIFGKLGDQLETDEEPAVGDGPGDGDRWRVLLGYVHWNGDHFVKVSEEDPQGNAPPRAGVRAAVVAAPAGGLVLRTRPVSQAGTVTVLRLDEKDGLFFGTVGAGGGEEALLAVSARGDLEVRGAIADLPRRGDVLVTSGVISDGLRLPLPAGVTEEQVTDENVVLHVWLRPYRPVAPPADEVAIETTLECRVDDERRVHSRIRKISFKGVPPGSPLSTEFPVPAEFLLLAVASSGAGG
;
A
#
# COMPACT_ATOMS: atom_id res chain seq x y z
N MET A 1 32.73 26.40 5.38
CA MET A 1 31.46 26.41 4.63
C MET A 1 31.62 27.34 3.45
N THR A 2 31.59 26.81 2.23
CA THR A 2 31.55 27.59 0.99
C THR A 2 30.12 28.06 0.76
N ALA A 3 29.93 29.36 0.51
CA ALA A 3 28.60 29.91 0.26
C ALA A 3 28.09 29.50 -1.13
N VAL A 4 26.78 29.26 -1.26
CA VAL A 4 26.14 29.06 -2.58
C VAL A 4 26.06 30.41 -3.29
N LEU A 5 26.83 30.57 -4.37
CA LEU A 5 26.91 31.82 -5.14
C LEU A 5 25.94 31.78 -6.31
N ARG A 6 25.27 32.91 -6.57
CA ARG A 6 24.42 33.13 -7.74
C ARG A 6 25.10 34.19 -8.63
N PRO A 7 25.24 33.96 -9.95
CA PRO A 7 25.82 34.95 -10.84
C PRO A 7 24.94 36.19 -10.95
N THR A 8 25.57 37.35 -11.11
CA THR A 8 24.92 38.64 -11.37
C THR A 8 25.66 39.33 -12.51
N TYR A 9 24.91 39.94 -13.42
CA TYR A 9 25.48 40.59 -14.61
C TYR A 9 25.22 42.09 -14.58
N ALA A 10 26.23 42.88 -14.96
CA ALA A 10 26.13 44.33 -15.10
C ALA A 10 26.27 44.78 -16.56
N GLU A 11 25.71 45.95 -16.88
CA GLU A 11 25.87 46.55 -18.20
C GLU A 11 27.35 46.84 -18.48
N GLY A 12 27.82 46.45 -19.67
CA GLY A 12 29.23 46.60 -20.07
C GLY A 12 30.19 45.59 -19.44
N GLN A 13 29.71 44.62 -18.64
CA GLN A 13 30.55 43.55 -18.11
C GLN A 13 31.04 42.63 -19.23
N ILE A 14 32.34 42.31 -19.20
CA ILE A 14 32.93 41.26 -20.03
C ILE A 14 32.65 39.92 -19.34
N LEU A 15 31.95 39.01 -20.03
CA LEU A 15 31.63 37.68 -19.50
C LEU A 15 32.84 36.75 -19.63
N ALA A 16 33.24 36.16 -18.51
CA ALA A 16 34.21 35.06 -18.49
C ALA A 16 33.51 33.70 -18.67
N ALA A 17 34.27 32.67 -19.07
CA ALA A 17 33.76 31.30 -19.11
C ALA A 17 33.19 30.85 -17.76
N ALA A 18 33.88 31.21 -16.66
CA ALA A 18 33.43 30.94 -15.30
C ALA A 18 32.05 31.57 -14.96
N ASP A 19 31.72 32.73 -15.54
CA ASP A 19 30.41 33.35 -15.34
C ASP A 19 29.31 32.54 -16.03
N LEU A 20 29.61 32.01 -17.23
CA LEU A 20 28.69 31.16 -17.99
C LEU A 20 28.52 29.79 -17.33
N GLU A 21 29.61 29.18 -16.86
CA GLU A 21 29.61 27.95 -16.08
C GLU A 21 28.81 28.10 -14.78
N ALA A 22 28.99 29.21 -14.05
CA ALA A 22 28.17 29.52 -12.88
C ALA A 22 26.69 29.71 -13.24
N GLY A 23 26.40 30.27 -14.42
CA GLY A 23 25.06 30.43 -14.97
C GLY A 23 24.31 29.11 -15.17
N VAL A 24 24.99 28.05 -15.60
CA VAL A 24 24.41 26.71 -15.81
C VAL A 24 24.51 25.82 -14.57
N GLY A 25 25.62 25.91 -13.83
CA GLY A 25 25.86 25.11 -12.64
C GLY A 25 24.96 25.49 -11.48
N HIS A 26 24.64 26.78 -11.30
CA HIS A 26 23.75 27.22 -10.21
C HIS A 26 22.36 26.55 -10.26
N PRO A 27 21.59 26.60 -11.38
CA PRO A 27 20.30 25.92 -11.45
C PRO A 27 20.41 24.39 -11.40
N ARG A 28 21.44 23.76 -12.00
CA ARG A 28 21.69 22.31 -11.89
C ARG A 28 21.88 21.89 -10.43
N ASN A 29 22.71 22.61 -9.69
CA ASN A 29 22.96 22.35 -8.27
C ASN A 29 21.72 22.65 -7.41
N GLN A 30 20.92 23.65 -7.78
CA GLN A 30 19.65 23.92 -7.10
C GLN A 30 18.65 22.78 -7.29
N ALA A 31 18.52 22.23 -8.50
CA ALA A 31 17.66 21.09 -8.78
C ALA A 31 18.10 19.84 -7.99
N ALA A 32 19.40 19.54 -7.95
CA ALA A 32 19.93 18.42 -7.16
C ALA A 32 19.64 18.57 -5.67
N ARG A 33 19.85 19.76 -5.09
CA ARG A 33 19.47 20.02 -3.69
C ARG A 33 17.97 19.89 -3.45
N HIS A 34 17.14 20.36 -4.38
CA HIS A 34 15.68 20.21 -4.30
C HIS A 34 15.30 18.72 -4.28
N ALA A 35 15.83 17.93 -5.20
CA ALA A 35 15.64 16.49 -5.27
C ALA A 35 16.09 15.79 -3.97
N ARG A 36 17.32 16.04 -3.51
CA ARG A 36 17.89 15.38 -2.31
C ARG A 36 17.12 15.67 -1.02
N TYR A 37 16.67 16.91 -0.82
CA TYR A 37 16.11 17.33 0.47
C TYR A 37 14.58 17.26 0.55
N LEU A 38 13.88 17.40 -0.57
CA LEU A 38 12.40 17.33 -0.59
C LEU A 38 11.87 15.99 -1.09
N HIS A 39 12.74 15.09 -1.55
CA HIS A 39 12.36 13.78 -2.06
C HIS A 39 13.20 12.64 -1.46
N GLN A 40 12.66 11.43 -1.55
CA GLN A 40 13.46 10.20 -1.43
C GLN A 40 14.01 9.87 -2.83
N TRP A 41 15.26 9.41 -2.90
CA TRP A 41 15.89 8.95 -4.12
C TRP A 41 15.36 7.55 -4.50
N GLY A 42 15.56 7.16 -5.75
CA GLY A 42 15.12 5.89 -6.32
C GLY A 42 14.48 6.03 -7.69
N ILE A 43 13.82 4.98 -8.14
CA ILE A 43 13.11 4.93 -9.42
C ILE A 43 11.83 5.77 -9.33
N ALA A 44 11.70 6.76 -10.21
CA ALA A 44 10.51 7.60 -10.32
C ALA A 44 9.47 7.00 -11.27
N GLU A 45 9.91 6.50 -12.43
CA GLU A 45 9.05 5.91 -13.44
C GLU A 45 9.81 4.87 -14.25
N GLY A 46 9.14 3.79 -14.68
CA GLY A 46 9.74 2.76 -15.54
C GLY A 46 10.87 1.97 -14.84
N LEU A 47 11.98 1.79 -15.55
CA LEU A 47 13.21 1.12 -15.08
C LEU A 47 12.96 -0.25 -14.44
N ARG A 48 12.20 -1.11 -15.12
CA ARG A 48 11.93 -2.49 -14.71
C ARG A 48 12.77 -3.45 -15.52
N LEU A 49 13.21 -4.52 -14.88
CA LEU A 49 13.77 -5.68 -15.58
C LEU A 49 12.62 -6.55 -16.07
N VAL A 50 12.61 -6.84 -17.37
CA VAL A 50 11.64 -7.72 -18.01
C VAL A 50 12.41 -8.88 -18.62
N ALA A 51 11.96 -10.10 -18.35
CA ALA A 51 12.52 -11.32 -18.92
C ALA A 51 11.60 -11.83 -20.03
N GLU A 52 12.14 -11.97 -21.24
CA GLU A 52 11.45 -12.58 -22.38
C GLU A 52 12.08 -13.93 -22.70
N PRO A 53 11.30 -15.01 -22.82
CA PRO A 53 11.85 -16.34 -23.10
C PRO A 53 12.42 -16.39 -24.52
N VAL A 54 13.63 -16.94 -24.65
CA VAL A 54 14.31 -17.18 -25.93
C VAL A 54 14.73 -18.64 -26.01
N GLU A 55 14.60 -19.24 -27.20
CA GLU A 55 15.06 -20.60 -27.46
C GLU A 55 16.51 -20.58 -27.96
N ASP A 56 17.39 -21.36 -27.32
CA ASP A 56 18.78 -21.53 -27.79
C ASP A 56 18.82 -22.31 -29.10
N PRO A 57 19.38 -21.73 -30.20
CA PRO A 57 19.57 -22.46 -31.45
C PRO A 57 20.48 -23.69 -31.34
N ALA A 58 21.33 -23.79 -30.31
CA ALA A 58 22.37 -24.81 -30.20
C ALA A 58 22.08 -25.94 -29.20
N GLY A 59 21.19 -25.74 -28.22
CA GLY A 59 21.13 -26.61 -27.06
C GLY A 59 19.80 -26.72 -26.32
N GLY A 60 18.70 -26.11 -26.76
CA GLY A 60 17.34 -26.46 -26.29
C GLY A 60 16.99 -26.20 -24.82
N ASP A 61 17.90 -25.70 -23.99
CA ASP A 61 17.58 -25.22 -22.64
C ASP A 61 16.98 -23.81 -22.73
N PRO A 62 15.84 -23.56 -22.06
CA PRO A 62 15.19 -22.25 -22.12
C PRO A 62 16.00 -21.22 -21.33
N TYR A 63 16.35 -20.11 -21.97
CA TYR A 63 16.92 -18.93 -21.32
C TYR A 63 16.02 -17.71 -21.52
N VAL A 64 16.34 -16.61 -20.84
CA VAL A 64 15.60 -15.35 -20.97
C VAL A 64 16.51 -14.23 -21.43
N GLU A 65 16.04 -13.44 -22.39
CA GLU A 65 16.62 -12.13 -22.67
C GLU A 65 16.10 -11.14 -21.61
N VAL A 66 17.02 -10.48 -20.92
CA VAL A 66 16.68 -9.49 -19.90
C VAL A 66 16.77 -8.09 -20.50
N THR A 67 15.66 -7.37 -20.49
CA THR A 67 15.58 -5.98 -20.95
C THR A 67 15.25 -5.05 -19.79
N LEU A 68 16.03 -3.98 -19.63
CA LEU A 68 15.67 -2.83 -18.81
C LEU A 68 14.73 -1.91 -19.59
N THR A 69 13.52 -1.68 -19.10
CA THR A 69 12.58 -0.74 -19.73
C THR A 69 13.05 0.71 -19.56
N ALA A 70 12.72 1.57 -20.54
CA ALA A 70 12.89 3.01 -20.42
C ALA A 70 12.27 3.59 -19.13
N GLY A 71 12.83 4.68 -18.62
CA GLY A 71 12.35 5.32 -17.41
C GLY A 71 13.31 6.35 -16.82
N VAL A 72 13.01 6.78 -15.60
CA VAL A 72 13.73 7.84 -14.89
C VAL A 72 13.95 7.43 -13.44
N ALA A 73 15.17 7.67 -12.95
CA ALA A 73 15.54 7.57 -11.55
C ALA A 73 16.16 8.87 -11.06
N VAL A 74 16.14 9.05 -9.74
CA VAL A 74 16.91 10.08 -9.04
C VAL A 74 17.87 9.36 -8.10
N ASP A 75 19.17 9.63 -8.19
CA ASP A 75 20.16 9.04 -7.28
C ASP A 75 20.25 9.80 -5.93
N GLY A 76 21.05 9.30 -4.98
CA GLY A 76 21.20 9.94 -3.67
C GLY A 76 21.88 11.31 -3.70
N THR A 77 22.57 11.64 -4.80
CA THR A 77 23.13 12.99 -5.00
C THR A 77 22.04 13.99 -5.46
N GLY A 78 20.86 13.50 -5.86
CA GLY A 78 19.80 14.31 -6.44
C GLY A 78 19.94 14.48 -7.95
N ARG A 79 20.80 13.70 -8.61
CA ARG A 79 20.93 13.67 -10.06
C ARG A 79 19.77 12.90 -10.67
N GLU A 80 19.18 13.44 -11.72
CA GLU A 80 18.24 12.71 -12.57
C GLU A 80 19.01 11.81 -13.55
N ILE A 81 18.62 10.55 -13.64
CA ILE A 81 19.17 9.57 -14.58
C ILE A 81 18.04 9.13 -15.50
N VAL A 82 18.21 9.39 -16.80
CA VAL A 82 17.20 9.10 -17.83
C VAL A 82 17.68 7.95 -18.70
N VAL A 83 16.88 6.88 -18.77
CA VAL A 83 17.04 5.80 -19.74
C VAL A 83 15.95 5.98 -20.79
N PRO A 84 16.27 6.57 -21.96
CA PRO A 84 15.25 7.06 -22.89
C PRO A 84 14.57 5.94 -23.69
N GLU A 85 15.22 4.79 -23.85
CA GLU A 85 14.74 3.64 -24.60
C GLU A 85 15.08 2.33 -23.88
N PRO A 86 14.35 1.23 -24.11
CA PRO A 86 14.67 -0.06 -23.51
C PRO A 86 16.07 -0.56 -23.90
N VAL A 87 16.76 -1.19 -22.96
CA VAL A 87 18.13 -1.69 -23.14
C VAL A 87 18.21 -3.17 -22.83
N VAL A 88 18.64 -3.97 -23.79
CA VAL A 88 18.94 -5.39 -23.56
C VAL A 88 20.23 -5.50 -22.75
N LEU A 89 20.18 -6.26 -21.66
CA LEU A 89 21.34 -6.49 -20.79
C LEU A 89 22.31 -7.46 -21.46
N SER A 90 23.61 -7.12 -21.40
CA SER A 90 24.66 -7.91 -22.03
C SER A 90 25.12 -9.02 -21.09
N GLU A 91 24.94 -10.28 -21.52
CA GLU A 91 25.46 -11.47 -20.84
C GLU A 91 26.99 -11.46 -20.74
N SER A 92 27.69 -11.02 -21.79
CA SER A 92 29.15 -10.89 -21.74
C SER A 92 29.62 -9.85 -20.71
N ALA A 93 28.89 -8.75 -20.54
CA ALA A 93 29.22 -7.75 -19.52
C ALA A 93 28.93 -8.28 -18.10
N PHE A 94 27.96 -9.19 -17.95
CA PHE A 94 27.74 -9.91 -16.71
C PHE A 94 28.87 -10.89 -16.42
N ASP A 95 29.27 -11.70 -17.41
CA ASP A 95 30.36 -12.68 -17.28
C ASP A 95 31.70 -11.99 -16.97
N ASP A 96 32.00 -10.86 -17.61
CA ASP A 96 33.18 -10.05 -17.30
C ASP A 96 33.21 -9.57 -15.82
N ALA A 97 32.04 -9.29 -15.23
CA ALA A 97 31.92 -8.81 -13.86
C ALA A 97 31.86 -9.94 -12.80
N ASN A 98 31.17 -11.03 -13.12
CA ASN A 98 30.75 -12.07 -12.17
C ASN A 98 31.11 -13.51 -12.59
N GLY A 99 31.61 -13.75 -13.81
CA GLY A 99 31.88 -15.09 -14.36
C GLY A 99 32.93 -15.91 -13.60
N ALA A 100 33.74 -15.27 -12.76
CA ALA A 100 34.67 -15.94 -11.87
C ALA A 100 34.00 -16.53 -10.61
N ASP A 101 32.72 -16.23 -10.34
CA ASP A 101 31.99 -16.75 -9.19
C ASP A 101 31.51 -18.19 -9.46
N THR A 102 32.35 -19.15 -9.10
CA THR A 102 32.04 -20.58 -9.23
C THR A 102 31.07 -21.10 -8.16
N SER A 103 30.66 -20.27 -7.20
CA SER A 103 29.83 -20.67 -6.06
C SER A 103 28.35 -20.33 -6.22
N ALA A 104 28.01 -19.54 -7.24
CA ALA A 104 26.66 -19.07 -7.48
C ALA A 104 25.76 -20.15 -8.10
N THR A 105 24.51 -20.11 -7.68
CA THR A 105 23.44 -20.98 -8.15
C THR A 105 22.38 -20.16 -8.90
N GLU A 106 21.53 -20.84 -9.68
CA GLU A 106 20.39 -20.21 -10.37
C GLU A 106 19.38 -19.54 -9.42
N GLU A 107 19.46 -19.84 -8.11
CA GLU A 107 18.63 -19.22 -7.09
C GLU A 107 19.22 -17.91 -6.55
N ASP A 108 20.50 -17.66 -6.76
CA ASP A 108 21.17 -16.45 -6.29
C ASP A 108 20.86 -15.27 -7.23
N GLY A 109 20.25 -14.22 -6.66
CA GLY A 109 19.92 -13.00 -7.39
C GLY A 109 21.08 -12.02 -7.37
N TYR A 110 21.68 -11.76 -8.53
CA TYR A 110 22.72 -10.75 -8.68
C TYR A 110 22.10 -9.37 -8.86
N PRO A 111 22.46 -8.37 -8.04
CA PRO A 111 21.87 -7.05 -8.12
C PRO A 111 22.32 -6.33 -9.39
N VAL A 112 21.37 -5.70 -10.07
CA VAL A 112 21.62 -4.81 -11.21
C VAL A 112 21.44 -3.38 -10.75
N PHE A 113 22.44 -2.53 -10.99
CA PHE A 113 22.43 -1.13 -10.61
C PHE A 113 22.42 -0.21 -11.84
N LEU A 114 21.82 0.96 -11.65
CA LEU A 114 21.90 2.10 -12.55
C LEU A 114 22.72 3.21 -11.89
N ALA A 115 23.66 3.78 -12.64
CA ALA A 115 24.43 4.94 -12.20
C ALA A 115 24.43 6.01 -13.28
N GLY A 116 24.36 7.28 -12.87
CA GLY A 116 24.55 8.41 -13.77
C GLY A 116 26.03 8.56 -14.16
N LEU A 117 26.29 8.91 -15.41
CA LEU A 117 27.63 9.19 -15.93
C LEU A 117 27.62 10.48 -16.76
N ASP A 118 28.57 11.37 -16.51
CA ASP A 118 28.78 12.56 -17.36
C ASP A 118 29.93 12.23 -18.31
N GLU A 119 29.68 12.29 -19.62
CA GLU A 119 30.69 12.02 -20.65
C GLU A 119 30.96 13.27 -21.49
N GLU A 120 32.19 13.76 -21.43
CA GLU A 120 32.63 14.88 -22.26
C GLU A 120 32.61 14.50 -23.75
N GLN A 121 31.78 15.20 -24.54
CA GLN A 121 31.66 14.96 -25.97
C GLN A 121 32.74 15.75 -26.72
N VAL A 122 33.73 15.02 -27.22
CA VAL A 122 34.75 15.58 -28.13
C VAL A 122 34.11 15.74 -29.51
N PRO A 123 34.04 16.97 -30.06
CA PRO A 123 33.46 17.17 -31.38
C PRO A 123 34.27 16.45 -32.46
N VAL A 124 33.57 15.77 -33.38
CA VAL A 124 34.19 15.14 -34.55
C VAL A 124 34.74 16.26 -35.44
N SER A 125 36.05 16.49 -35.41
CA SER A 125 36.69 17.52 -36.22
C SER A 125 36.97 16.99 -37.63
N PHE A 126 36.30 17.56 -38.62
CA PHE A 126 36.58 17.30 -40.04
C PHE A 126 37.74 18.16 -40.59
N THR A 127 38.41 18.94 -39.74
CA THR A 127 39.52 19.82 -40.11
C THR A 127 40.79 19.43 -39.34
N ALA A 128 41.26 18.19 -39.54
CA ALA A 128 42.44 17.66 -38.86
C ALA A 128 43.78 18.27 -39.34
N ASP A 129 43.79 19.11 -40.39
CA ASP A 129 45.02 19.54 -41.07
C ASP A 129 45.56 20.94 -40.70
N ARG A 130 45.20 21.51 -39.55
CA ARG A 130 45.87 22.74 -39.06
C ARG A 130 46.27 22.63 -37.61
N CYS A 131 47.59 22.64 -37.39
CA CYS A 131 48.27 22.64 -36.10
C CYS A 131 47.54 23.46 -35.02
N GLY A 132 46.86 22.74 -34.13
CA GLY A 132 46.27 23.25 -32.90
C GLY A 132 45.93 22.06 -32.03
N SER A 133 46.28 22.11 -30.75
CA SER A 133 45.81 21.15 -29.75
C SER A 133 44.30 20.92 -29.93
N GLY A 134 43.87 19.67 -29.94
CA GLY A 134 42.48 19.28 -30.19
C GLY A 134 41.49 20.20 -29.48
N GLN A 135 40.39 20.52 -30.16
CA GLN A 135 39.34 21.36 -29.58
C GLN A 135 38.87 20.72 -28.26
N PRO A 136 38.81 21.48 -27.15
CA PRO A 136 38.25 20.97 -25.90
C PRO A 136 36.80 20.54 -26.13
N PRO A 137 36.29 19.56 -25.36
CA PRO A 137 34.90 19.16 -25.44
C PRO A 137 33.99 20.36 -25.19
N THR A 138 32.92 20.46 -25.98
CA THR A 138 31.99 21.62 -25.94
C THR A 138 30.64 21.28 -25.33
N ARG A 139 30.43 19.99 -25.00
CA ARG A 139 29.18 19.45 -24.47
C ARG A 139 29.51 18.30 -23.51
N VAL A 140 28.66 18.12 -22.52
CA VAL A 140 28.66 16.94 -21.65
C VAL A 140 27.38 16.17 -21.97
N ALA A 141 27.52 14.88 -22.27
CA ALA A 141 26.40 13.97 -22.37
C ALA A 141 26.09 13.43 -20.98
N GLU A 142 24.89 13.73 -20.48
CA GLU A 142 24.34 13.10 -19.28
C GLU A 142 23.85 11.71 -19.70
N THR A 143 24.70 10.71 -19.49
CA THR A 143 24.46 9.31 -19.81
C THR A 143 24.31 8.48 -18.54
N TYR A 144 24.17 7.18 -18.71
CA TYR A 144 24.03 6.22 -17.63
C TYR A 144 24.91 5.00 -17.87
N GLN A 145 25.14 4.24 -16.82
CA GLN A 145 25.78 2.95 -16.87
C GLN A 145 24.93 1.93 -16.12
N ILE A 146 24.78 0.75 -16.71
CA ILE A 146 24.23 -0.43 -16.04
C ILE A 146 25.41 -1.22 -15.47
N ILE A 147 25.33 -1.56 -14.19
CA ILE A 147 26.41 -2.22 -13.44
C ILE A 147 25.83 -3.50 -12.85
N PHE A 148 26.48 -4.63 -13.12
CA PHE A 148 26.21 -5.89 -12.44
C PHE A 148 27.00 -5.93 -11.14
N GLY A 149 26.29 -5.94 -10.01
CA GLY A 149 26.91 -6.12 -8.71
C GLY A 149 27.16 -7.57 -8.37
N LYS A 150 27.95 -7.78 -7.32
CA LYS A 150 28.15 -9.07 -6.69
C LYS A 150 27.07 -9.33 -5.64
N LEU A 151 26.96 -10.58 -5.22
CA LEU A 151 26.07 -10.96 -4.12
C LEU A 151 26.43 -10.17 -2.85
N GLY A 152 25.48 -9.40 -2.33
CA GLY A 152 25.65 -8.58 -1.13
C GLY A 152 25.94 -7.10 -1.41
N ASP A 153 26.29 -6.72 -2.64
CA ASP A 153 26.57 -5.32 -3.00
C ASP A 153 25.34 -4.41 -2.81
N GLN A 154 24.13 -4.97 -2.79
CA GLN A 154 22.88 -4.22 -2.54
C GLN A 154 22.80 -3.63 -1.13
N LEU A 155 23.62 -4.10 -0.20
CA LEU A 155 23.68 -3.62 1.18
C LEU A 155 24.69 -2.47 1.36
N GLU A 156 25.53 -2.21 0.36
CA GLU A 156 26.46 -1.10 0.41
C GLU A 156 25.72 0.23 0.38
N THR A 157 26.13 1.16 1.23
CA THR A 157 25.54 2.50 1.31
C THR A 157 26.57 3.52 0.84
N ASP A 158 26.19 4.32 -0.16
CA ASP A 158 27.02 5.40 -0.67
C ASP A 158 27.02 6.60 0.31
N GLU A 159 28.10 7.39 0.34
CA GLU A 159 28.24 8.55 1.22
C GLU A 159 27.40 9.73 0.73
N GLU A 160 26.54 10.28 1.59
CA GLU A 160 25.66 11.40 1.21
C GLU A 160 26.48 12.69 1.02
N PRO A 161 26.34 13.41 -0.12
CA PRO A 161 27.10 14.64 -0.35
C PRO A 161 26.67 15.78 0.58
N ALA A 162 27.55 16.76 0.79
CA ALA A 162 27.25 17.87 1.68
C ALA A 162 26.07 18.72 1.17
N VAL A 163 25.40 19.42 2.09
CA VAL A 163 24.17 20.19 1.81
C VAL A 163 24.32 21.24 0.70
N GLY A 164 25.51 21.83 0.58
CA GLY A 164 25.79 22.84 -0.44
C GLY A 164 26.10 22.27 -1.82
N ASP A 165 26.44 20.98 -1.89
CA ASP A 165 27.01 20.35 -3.07
C ASP A 165 25.91 20.04 -4.10
N GLY A 166 26.30 20.12 -5.36
CA GLY A 166 25.48 19.64 -6.47
C GLY A 166 25.42 18.12 -6.53
N PRO A 167 25.01 17.55 -7.68
CA PRO A 167 25.06 16.10 -7.87
C PRO A 167 26.51 15.56 -7.81
N GLY A 168 27.50 16.44 -7.97
CA GLY A 168 28.92 16.09 -7.98
C GLY A 168 29.35 15.41 -9.29
N ASP A 169 30.66 15.33 -9.48
CA ASP A 169 31.29 14.58 -10.58
C ASP A 169 31.98 13.30 -10.04
N GLY A 170 31.71 12.95 -8.77
CA GLY A 170 32.40 11.92 -7.98
C GLY A 170 31.86 10.49 -8.15
N ASP A 171 32.17 9.62 -7.18
CA ASP A 171 31.81 8.20 -7.21
C ASP A 171 30.32 7.99 -7.51
N ARG A 172 30.08 7.05 -8.41
CA ARG A 172 28.79 6.80 -9.06
C ARG A 172 27.80 6.24 -8.04
N TRP A 173 26.86 7.06 -7.59
CA TRP A 173 25.77 6.58 -6.73
C TRP A 173 24.96 5.52 -7.46
N ARG A 174 24.80 4.34 -6.83
CA ARG A 174 24.13 3.18 -7.44
C ARG A 174 22.66 3.13 -7.05
N VAL A 175 21.79 3.07 -8.05
CA VAL A 175 20.34 2.84 -7.86
C VAL A 175 20.03 1.39 -8.22
N LEU A 176 19.59 0.60 -7.23
CA LEU A 176 19.18 -0.79 -7.46
C LEU A 176 17.97 -0.86 -8.40
N LEU A 177 18.05 -1.66 -9.45
CA LEU A 177 16.99 -1.90 -10.44
C LEU A 177 16.22 -3.20 -10.21
N GLY A 178 16.87 -4.20 -9.59
CA GLY A 178 16.35 -5.53 -9.34
C GLY A 178 17.47 -6.55 -9.41
N TYR A 179 17.12 -7.82 -9.64
CA TYR A 179 18.08 -8.91 -9.65
C TYR A 179 17.94 -9.76 -10.91
N VAL A 180 19.07 -10.24 -11.41
CA VAL A 180 19.16 -11.23 -12.49
C VAL A 180 19.69 -12.54 -11.92
N HIS A 181 19.20 -13.66 -12.45
CA HIS A 181 19.62 -15.00 -12.06
C HIS A 181 20.38 -15.65 -13.21
N TRP A 182 21.49 -16.28 -12.88
CA TRP A 182 22.47 -16.80 -13.84
C TRP A 182 22.69 -18.30 -13.61
N ASN A 183 22.69 -19.09 -14.69
CA ASN A 183 22.94 -20.54 -14.61
C ASN A 183 24.39 -20.96 -14.89
N GLY A 184 25.27 -19.99 -15.15
CA GLY A 184 26.65 -20.21 -15.56
C GLY A 184 26.93 -19.83 -17.02
N ASP A 185 25.89 -19.70 -17.86
CA ASP A 185 26.02 -19.39 -19.30
C ASP A 185 24.99 -18.37 -19.79
N HIS A 186 23.77 -18.37 -19.23
CA HIS A 186 22.67 -17.49 -19.62
C HIS A 186 21.87 -16.95 -18.43
N PHE A 187 21.14 -15.86 -18.66
CA PHE A 187 20.10 -15.41 -17.74
C PHE A 187 18.91 -16.37 -17.77
N VAL A 188 18.37 -16.72 -16.59
CA VAL A 188 17.24 -17.66 -16.48
C VAL A 188 15.96 -17.04 -15.93
N LYS A 189 16.07 -16.01 -15.09
CA LYS A 189 14.93 -15.25 -14.55
C LYS A 189 15.38 -13.89 -14.02
N VAL A 190 14.41 -13.02 -13.76
CA VAL A 190 14.58 -11.76 -13.02
C VAL A 190 13.72 -11.80 -11.76
N SER A 191 14.16 -11.12 -10.71
CA SER A 191 13.37 -10.91 -9.49
C SER A 191 13.41 -9.45 -9.07
N GLU A 192 12.29 -8.96 -8.51
CA GLU A 192 12.21 -7.59 -8.00
C GLU A 192 12.80 -7.46 -6.59
N GLU A 193 12.85 -8.54 -5.82
CA GLU A 193 13.30 -8.53 -4.43
C GLU A 193 14.21 -9.74 -4.17
N ASP A 194 15.20 -9.58 -3.29
CA ASP A 194 16.00 -10.71 -2.79
C ASP A 194 15.23 -11.49 -1.69
N PRO A 195 15.73 -12.67 -1.26
CA PRO A 195 15.10 -13.46 -0.19
C PRO A 195 14.95 -12.72 1.16
N GLN A 196 15.64 -11.60 1.34
CA GLN A 196 15.61 -10.74 2.53
C GLN A 196 14.63 -9.58 2.39
N GLY A 197 13.98 -9.42 1.22
CA GLY A 197 13.00 -8.38 0.93
C GLY A 197 13.61 -7.05 0.50
N ASN A 198 14.89 -7.02 0.08
CA ASN A 198 15.51 -5.82 -0.45
C ASN A 198 15.03 -5.56 -1.88
N ALA A 199 14.25 -4.50 -2.06
CA ALA A 199 13.64 -4.11 -3.32
C ALA A 199 14.26 -2.81 -3.88
N PRO A 200 14.16 -2.54 -5.20
CA PRO A 200 14.50 -1.28 -5.80
C PRO A 200 13.86 -0.08 -5.07
N PRO A 201 14.65 0.92 -4.65
CA PRO A 201 14.12 2.10 -4.00
C PRO A 201 13.22 2.88 -4.97
N ARG A 202 12.12 3.43 -4.46
CA ARG A 202 11.19 4.26 -5.23
C ARG A 202 11.30 5.71 -4.82
N ALA A 203 11.28 6.60 -5.80
CA ALA A 203 11.28 8.03 -5.52
C ALA A 203 10.03 8.40 -4.70
N GLY A 204 10.22 9.25 -3.70
CA GLY A 204 9.17 9.61 -2.73
C GLY A 204 9.18 11.10 -2.40
N VAL A 205 8.21 11.55 -1.61
CA VAL A 205 8.12 12.96 -1.16
C VAL A 205 8.42 13.04 0.34
N ARG A 206 9.26 14.00 0.74
CA ARG A 206 9.55 14.32 2.13
C ARG A 206 8.85 15.62 2.50
N ALA A 207 7.71 15.53 3.18
CA ALA A 207 6.94 16.70 3.61
C ALA A 207 6.35 16.50 5.00
N ALA A 208 6.44 17.52 5.86
CA ALA A 208 5.72 17.56 7.13
C ALA A 208 4.25 17.99 6.96
N VAL A 209 3.95 18.77 5.90
CA VAL A 209 2.62 19.29 5.61
C VAL A 209 2.34 19.14 4.11
N VAL A 210 1.20 18.54 3.78
CA VAL A 210 0.65 18.47 2.42
C VAL A 210 -0.70 19.19 2.42
N ALA A 211 -0.78 20.30 1.70
CA ALA A 211 -2.00 21.12 1.62
C ALA A 211 -2.58 21.04 0.21
N ALA A 212 -3.90 20.88 0.12
CA ALA A 212 -4.64 20.91 -1.14
C ALA A 212 -5.56 22.14 -1.18
N PRO A 213 -5.14 23.27 -1.80
CA PRO A 213 -5.91 24.52 -1.77
C PRO A 213 -7.30 24.44 -2.41
N ALA A 214 -7.54 23.43 -3.25
CA ALA A 214 -8.83 23.16 -3.85
C ALA A 214 -9.78 22.34 -2.95
N GLY A 215 -9.36 22.01 -1.71
CA GLY A 215 -10.17 21.31 -0.71
C GLY A 215 -10.15 19.78 -0.81
N GLY A 216 -9.34 19.19 -1.70
CA GLY A 216 -9.28 17.74 -1.92
C GLY A 216 -7.86 17.21 -2.11
N LEU A 217 -7.46 16.21 -1.32
CA LEU A 217 -6.20 15.48 -1.41
C LEU A 217 -6.49 14.01 -1.74
N VAL A 218 -5.78 13.45 -2.72
CA VAL A 218 -5.92 12.04 -3.11
C VAL A 218 -4.55 11.38 -3.18
N LEU A 219 -4.40 10.28 -2.44
CA LEU A 219 -3.26 9.38 -2.52
C LEU A 219 -3.70 8.05 -3.16
N ARG A 220 -2.90 7.52 -4.07
CA ARG A 220 -3.19 6.29 -4.80
C ARG A 220 -1.96 5.41 -4.88
N THR A 221 -2.15 4.10 -4.90
CA THR A 221 -1.06 3.13 -5.09
C THR A 221 -0.61 3.03 -6.54
N ARG A 222 -1.47 3.41 -7.52
CA ARG A 222 -1.19 3.39 -8.96
C ARG A 222 -1.95 4.50 -9.69
N PRO A 223 -1.53 4.89 -10.92
CA PRO A 223 -2.32 5.75 -11.78
C PRO A 223 -3.69 5.14 -12.14
N VAL A 224 -4.72 5.98 -12.24
CA VAL A 224 -6.11 5.54 -12.54
C VAL A 224 -6.23 4.92 -13.94
N SER A 225 -5.30 5.21 -14.84
CA SER A 225 -5.25 4.67 -16.20
C SER A 225 -4.78 3.21 -16.28
N GLN A 226 -4.23 2.64 -15.20
CA GLN A 226 -3.80 1.24 -15.19
C GLN A 226 -4.96 0.31 -14.82
N ALA A 227 -5.06 -0.82 -15.55
CA ALA A 227 -6.07 -1.83 -15.32
C ALA A 227 -5.95 -2.45 -13.91
N GLY A 228 -7.10 -2.63 -13.26
CA GLY A 228 -7.18 -3.30 -11.95
C GLY A 228 -7.85 -2.45 -10.88
N THR A 229 -7.75 -2.94 -9.65
CA THR A 229 -8.27 -2.29 -8.45
C THR A 229 -7.16 -1.47 -7.81
N VAL A 230 -7.36 -0.16 -7.68
CA VAL A 230 -6.40 0.78 -7.07
C VAL A 230 -6.86 1.11 -5.66
N THR A 231 -5.97 1.02 -4.69
CA THR A 231 -6.25 1.50 -3.33
C THR A 231 -6.12 3.01 -3.28
N VAL A 232 -7.11 3.68 -2.71
CA VAL A 232 -7.19 5.14 -2.68
C VAL A 232 -7.46 5.61 -1.25
N LEU A 233 -6.71 6.62 -0.83
CA LEU A 233 -7.02 7.45 0.34
C LEU A 233 -7.35 8.85 -0.17
N ARG A 234 -8.56 9.34 0.12
CA ARG A 234 -9.01 10.67 -0.23
C ARG A 234 -9.39 11.43 1.04
N LEU A 235 -8.97 12.69 1.12
CA LEU A 235 -9.46 13.68 2.07
C LEU A 235 -10.12 14.78 1.27
N ASP A 236 -11.38 15.07 1.54
CA ASP A 236 -12.14 16.11 0.86
C ASP A 236 -12.94 16.94 1.89
N GLU A 237 -12.98 18.25 1.72
CA GLU A 237 -13.71 19.14 2.63
C GLU A 237 -15.23 18.88 2.64
N LYS A 238 -15.80 18.37 1.54
CA LYS A 238 -17.23 18.07 1.41
C LYS A 238 -17.56 16.64 1.80
N ASP A 239 -16.75 15.70 1.32
CA ASP A 239 -17.04 14.26 1.45
C ASP A 239 -16.36 13.63 2.68
N GLY A 240 -15.35 14.30 3.25
CA GLY A 240 -14.59 13.83 4.40
C GLY A 240 -13.44 12.88 4.04
N LEU A 241 -13.17 11.88 4.88
CA LEU A 241 -12.14 10.87 4.65
C LEU A 241 -12.73 9.65 3.96
N PHE A 242 -12.08 9.18 2.90
CA PHE A 242 -12.41 7.95 2.20
C PHE A 242 -11.16 7.08 2.08
N PHE A 243 -11.27 5.82 2.50
CA PHE A 243 -10.30 4.77 2.24
C PHE A 243 -11.02 3.58 1.60
N GLY A 244 -10.52 3.15 0.44
CA GLY A 244 -11.16 2.08 -0.30
C GLY A 244 -10.47 1.72 -1.59
N THR A 245 -11.21 1.07 -2.45
CA THR A 245 -10.75 0.59 -3.75
C THR A 245 -11.48 1.32 -4.87
N VAL A 246 -10.78 1.57 -5.96
CA VAL A 246 -11.33 2.16 -7.18
C VAL A 246 -11.03 1.20 -8.33
N GLY A 247 -12.07 0.70 -8.97
CA GLY A 247 -11.94 -0.17 -10.14
C GLY A 247 -11.63 0.61 -11.42
N ALA A 248 -11.22 -0.09 -12.47
CA ALA A 248 -10.87 0.49 -13.77
C ALA A 248 -12.00 1.34 -14.43
N GLY A 249 -13.26 1.12 -14.05
CA GLY A 249 -14.42 1.92 -14.49
C GLY A 249 -14.73 3.14 -13.61
N GLY A 250 -13.87 3.47 -12.63
CA GLY A 250 -14.10 4.55 -11.66
C GLY A 250 -15.09 4.21 -10.56
N GLY A 251 -15.58 2.96 -10.48
CA GLY A 251 -16.41 2.50 -9.38
C GLY A 251 -15.62 2.50 -8.08
N GLU A 252 -16.08 3.26 -7.10
CA GLU A 252 -15.48 3.34 -5.76
C GLU A 252 -16.18 2.36 -4.82
N GLU A 253 -15.41 1.59 -4.06
CA GLU A 253 -15.88 0.77 -2.96
C GLU A 253 -15.21 1.23 -1.66
N ALA A 254 -16.00 1.85 -0.78
CA ALA A 254 -15.53 2.30 0.53
C ALA A 254 -15.28 1.11 1.46
N LEU A 255 -14.06 1.00 1.99
CA LEU A 255 -13.74 0.08 3.10
C LEU A 255 -13.86 0.79 4.45
N LEU A 256 -13.50 2.08 4.48
CA LEU A 256 -13.66 2.97 5.62
C LEU A 256 -13.97 4.38 5.10
N ALA A 257 -14.99 5.03 5.64
CA ALA A 257 -15.30 6.42 5.34
C ALA A 257 -15.70 7.18 6.61
N VAL A 258 -15.23 8.43 6.71
CA VAL A 258 -15.68 9.38 7.74
C VAL A 258 -16.27 10.58 7.02
N SER A 259 -17.58 10.80 7.15
CA SER A 259 -18.25 11.93 6.50
C SER A 259 -17.76 13.26 7.09
N ALA A 260 -17.96 14.37 6.37
CA ALA A 260 -17.69 15.71 6.91
C ALA A 260 -18.51 16.05 8.17
N ARG A 261 -19.57 15.29 8.47
CA ARG A 261 -20.37 15.40 9.70
C ARG A 261 -19.86 14.52 10.85
N GLY A 262 -18.86 13.68 10.60
CA GLY A 262 -18.28 12.74 11.57
C GLY A 262 -18.93 11.36 11.59
N ASP A 263 -19.78 11.03 10.61
CA ASP A 263 -20.38 9.69 10.50
C ASP A 263 -19.33 8.69 10.01
N LEU A 264 -19.19 7.54 10.70
CA LEU A 264 -18.22 6.49 10.35
C LEU A 264 -18.92 5.30 9.67
N GLU A 265 -18.52 4.99 8.43
CA GLU A 265 -18.86 3.74 7.74
C GLU A 265 -17.62 2.83 7.68
N VAL A 266 -17.76 1.58 8.09
CA VAL A 266 -16.70 0.56 7.98
C VAL A 266 -17.29 -0.70 7.38
N ARG A 267 -16.62 -1.26 6.37
CA ARG A 267 -16.92 -2.57 5.80
C ARG A 267 -15.83 -3.56 6.19
N GLY A 268 -16.22 -4.60 6.92
CA GLY A 268 -15.32 -5.60 7.49
C GLY A 268 -15.47 -5.71 9.00
N ALA A 269 -14.53 -6.40 9.65
CA ALA A 269 -14.50 -6.52 11.10
C ALA A 269 -13.55 -5.47 11.69
N ILE A 270 -14.04 -4.67 12.63
CA ILE A 270 -13.16 -3.94 13.56
C ILE A 270 -12.83 -4.93 14.66
N ALA A 271 -11.61 -5.44 14.65
CA ALA A 271 -11.12 -6.33 15.69
C ALA A 271 -10.79 -5.48 16.93
N ASP A 272 -11.78 -5.12 17.75
CA ASP A 272 -11.52 -4.72 19.13
C ASP A 272 -12.73 -4.88 20.06
N LEU A 273 -12.40 -5.26 21.30
CA LEU A 273 -13.27 -5.50 22.45
C LEU A 273 -14.02 -4.23 22.90
N PRO A 274 -15.20 -4.36 23.54
CA PRO A 274 -15.90 -3.23 24.15
C PRO A 274 -14.99 -2.48 25.14
N ARG A 275 -14.93 -1.15 24.99
CA ARG A 275 -14.23 -0.25 25.93
C ARG A 275 -15.08 -0.05 27.18
N ARG A 276 -14.44 0.34 28.28
CA ARG A 276 -15.13 0.67 29.54
C ARG A 276 -16.09 1.85 29.30
N GLY A 277 -17.39 1.61 29.39
CA GLY A 277 -18.45 2.59 29.09
C GLY A 277 -19.26 2.29 27.82
N ASP A 278 -18.83 1.30 27.02
CA ASP A 278 -19.59 0.85 25.86
C ASP A 278 -20.79 0.01 26.29
N VAL A 279 -21.92 0.22 25.62
CA VAL A 279 -23.10 -0.64 25.71
C VAL A 279 -23.19 -1.40 24.39
N LEU A 280 -22.89 -2.69 24.42
CA LEU A 280 -23.07 -3.54 23.24
C LEU A 280 -24.51 -4.06 23.22
N VAL A 281 -25.16 -3.92 22.07
CA VAL A 281 -26.57 -4.30 21.90
C VAL A 281 -26.67 -5.40 20.87
N THR A 282 -27.41 -6.46 21.20
CA THR A 282 -27.86 -7.45 20.21
C THR A 282 -29.34 -7.74 20.42
N SER A 283 -30.06 -7.97 19.34
CA SER A 283 -31.50 -8.25 19.37
C SER A 283 -31.86 -9.26 18.29
N GLY A 284 -32.93 -10.01 18.52
CA GLY A 284 -33.42 -10.96 17.52
C GLY A 284 -34.58 -11.80 18.04
N VAL A 285 -34.82 -12.92 17.35
CA VAL A 285 -35.79 -13.93 17.74
C VAL A 285 -35.04 -15.23 18.01
N ILE A 286 -35.33 -15.89 19.13
CA ILE A 286 -34.67 -17.12 19.56
C ILE A 286 -35.70 -18.18 19.95
N SER A 287 -35.46 -19.43 19.55
CA SER A 287 -36.33 -20.56 19.91
C SER A 287 -36.17 -20.96 21.38
N ASP A 288 -37.24 -21.50 21.95
CA ASP A 288 -37.24 -22.14 23.27
C ASP A 288 -36.13 -23.19 23.40
N GLY A 289 -35.45 -23.22 24.54
CA GLY A 289 -34.35 -24.11 24.88
C GLY A 289 -32.97 -23.71 24.33
N LEU A 290 -32.88 -22.73 23.44
CA LEU A 290 -31.62 -22.25 22.90
C LEU A 290 -30.92 -21.26 23.82
N ARG A 291 -29.60 -21.25 23.75
CA ARG A 291 -28.75 -20.34 24.53
C ARG A 291 -28.69 -18.97 23.86
N LEU A 292 -28.92 -17.92 24.64
CA LEU A 292 -28.93 -16.54 24.18
C LEU A 292 -27.52 -16.16 23.64
N PRO A 293 -27.41 -15.65 22.39
CA PRO A 293 -26.13 -15.27 21.82
C PRO A 293 -25.58 -14.02 22.52
N LEU A 294 -24.26 -13.98 22.70
CA LEU A 294 -23.57 -12.80 23.20
C LEU A 294 -23.37 -11.77 22.07
N PRO A 295 -23.30 -10.47 22.38
CA PRO A 295 -22.90 -9.47 21.39
C PRO A 295 -21.47 -9.74 20.91
N ALA A 296 -21.17 -9.33 19.68
CA ALA A 296 -19.81 -9.44 19.15
C ALA A 296 -18.81 -8.75 20.09
N GLY A 297 -17.70 -9.43 20.41
CA GLY A 297 -16.68 -8.93 21.33
C GLY A 297 -16.94 -9.21 22.82
N VAL A 298 -18.04 -9.87 23.20
CA VAL A 298 -18.25 -10.36 24.58
C VAL A 298 -17.96 -11.86 24.64
N THR A 299 -17.08 -12.27 25.55
CA THR A 299 -16.75 -13.70 25.77
C THR A 299 -17.53 -14.29 26.94
N GLU A 300 -17.56 -15.63 27.02
CA GLU A 300 -18.18 -16.37 28.13
C GLU A 300 -17.50 -16.11 29.45
N GLU A 301 -16.18 -16.03 29.43
CA GLU A 301 -15.35 -15.76 30.61
C GLU A 301 -15.70 -14.38 31.18
N GLN A 302 -15.86 -13.36 30.33
CA GLN A 302 -16.21 -12.00 30.79
C GLN A 302 -17.55 -11.92 31.53
N VAL A 303 -18.52 -12.74 31.13
CA VAL A 303 -19.84 -12.80 31.79
C VAL A 303 -19.75 -13.60 33.08
N THR A 304 -18.97 -14.69 33.08
CA THR A 304 -18.79 -15.58 34.23
C THR A 304 -17.96 -14.92 35.35
N ASP A 305 -16.95 -14.13 34.97
CA ASP A 305 -16.08 -13.38 35.86
C ASP A 305 -16.70 -12.05 36.35
N GLU A 306 -17.99 -11.81 36.06
CA GLU A 306 -18.73 -10.59 36.41
C GLU A 306 -18.11 -9.28 35.86
N ASN A 307 -17.26 -9.38 34.85
CA ASN A 307 -16.66 -8.23 34.16
C ASN A 307 -17.66 -7.55 33.20
N VAL A 308 -18.69 -8.26 32.78
CA VAL A 308 -19.78 -7.78 31.92
C VAL A 308 -21.13 -8.17 32.52
N VAL A 309 -22.01 -7.20 32.71
CA VAL A 309 -23.39 -7.40 33.14
C VAL A 309 -24.30 -7.46 31.92
N LEU A 310 -25.13 -8.50 31.85
CA LEU A 310 -26.12 -8.69 30.80
C LEU A 310 -27.50 -8.22 31.27
N HIS A 311 -28.06 -7.22 30.60
CA HIS A 311 -29.48 -6.85 30.75
C HIS A 311 -30.27 -7.50 29.62
N VAL A 312 -31.11 -8.48 29.98
CA VAL A 312 -31.94 -9.21 29.01
C VAL A 312 -33.39 -8.77 29.13
N TRP A 313 -33.96 -8.33 28.02
CA TRP A 313 -35.39 -8.18 27.86
C TRP A 313 -35.91 -9.27 26.93
N LEU A 314 -36.94 -9.99 27.37
CA LEU A 314 -37.57 -11.08 26.62
C LEU A 314 -39.07 -10.85 26.48
N ARG A 315 -39.59 -11.19 25.31
CA ARG A 315 -41.03 -11.23 25.04
C ARG A 315 -41.37 -12.46 24.19
N PRO A 316 -42.44 -13.22 24.52
CA PRO A 316 -42.84 -14.34 23.68
C PRO A 316 -43.34 -13.82 22.33
N TYR A 317 -42.81 -14.39 21.25
CA TYR A 317 -43.23 -14.11 19.88
C TYR A 317 -44.59 -14.76 19.63
N ARG A 318 -45.59 -13.93 19.30
CA ARG A 318 -46.97 -14.39 19.04
C ARG A 318 -47.28 -14.19 17.56
N PRO A 319 -47.35 -15.27 16.75
CA PRO A 319 -47.79 -15.13 15.38
C PRO A 319 -49.27 -14.70 15.30
N VAL A 320 -49.64 -14.16 14.14
CA VAL A 320 -50.84 -13.37 13.83
C VAL A 320 -52.18 -14.04 14.21
N ALA A 321 -53.20 -13.18 14.39
CA ALA A 321 -54.58 -13.43 14.78
C ALA A 321 -55.19 -14.81 14.39
N PRO A 322 -56.00 -15.42 15.28
CA PRO A 322 -56.65 -16.70 15.02
C PRO A 322 -57.60 -16.63 13.80
N PRO A 323 -57.88 -17.79 13.15
CA PRO A 323 -58.88 -17.84 12.09
C PRO A 323 -60.26 -17.39 12.59
N ALA A 324 -61.07 -16.80 11.70
CA ALA A 324 -62.30 -16.07 12.06
C ALA A 324 -63.39 -16.90 12.78
N ASP A 325 -63.30 -18.23 12.72
CA ASP A 325 -64.20 -19.20 13.34
C ASP A 325 -63.66 -19.79 14.67
N GLU A 326 -62.51 -19.31 15.16
CA GLU A 326 -61.88 -19.73 16.41
C GLU A 326 -61.68 -18.55 17.35
N VAL A 327 -62.30 -18.60 18.53
CA VAL A 327 -61.89 -17.71 19.64
C VAL A 327 -60.74 -18.40 20.35
N ALA A 328 -59.56 -17.77 20.33
CA ALA A 328 -58.37 -18.27 21.03
C ALA A 328 -57.88 -17.23 22.06
N ILE A 329 -57.62 -17.70 23.27
CA ILE A 329 -56.95 -16.91 24.32
C ILE A 329 -55.56 -17.49 24.52
N GLU A 330 -54.55 -16.64 24.30
CA GLU A 330 -53.15 -17.00 24.49
C GLU A 330 -52.57 -16.30 25.73
N THR A 331 -52.14 -17.12 26.68
CA THR A 331 -51.52 -16.65 27.93
C THR A 331 -50.08 -17.12 28.00
N THR A 332 -49.18 -16.22 28.40
CA THR A 332 -47.77 -16.57 28.65
C THR A 332 -47.69 -17.37 29.94
N LEU A 333 -47.12 -18.57 29.86
CA LEU A 333 -46.83 -19.39 31.05
C LEU A 333 -45.47 -19.02 31.62
N GLU A 334 -44.46 -18.97 30.76
CA GLU A 334 -43.12 -18.51 31.12
C GLU A 334 -42.45 -17.83 29.92
N CYS A 335 -41.64 -16.82 30.23
CA CYS A 335 -40.73 -16.18 29.27
C CYS A 335 -39.56 -15.61 30.08
N ARG A 336 -38.49 -16.40 30.23
CA ARG A 336 -37.33 -16.07 31.08
C ARG A 336 -36.05 -16.67 30.52
N VAL A 337 -34.91 -16.19 31.03
CA VAL A 337 -33.60 -16.79 30.83
C VAL A 337 -33.19 -17.50 32.13
N ASP A 338 -32.54 -18.66 32.04
CA ASP A 338 -31.94 -19.34 33.21
C ASP A 338 -30.46 -18.98 33.41
N ASP A 339 -29.83 -19.55 34.43
CA ASP A 339 -28.44 -19.26 34.80
C ASP A 339 -27.45 -19.72 33.72
N GLU A 340 -27.81 -20.73 32.91
CA GLU A 340 -27.05 -21.18 31.75
C GLU A 340 -27.29 -20.35 30.47
N ARG A 341 -28.05 -19.25 30.58
CA ARG A 341 -28.52 -18.37 29.50
C ARG A 341 -29.43 -19.03 28.47
N ARG A 342 -30.14 -20.10 28.82
CA ARG A 342 -31.14 -20.71 27.95
C ARG A 342 -32.47 -19.99 28.09
N VAL A 343 -33.11 -19.77 26.96
CA VAL A 343 -34.42 -19.12 26.89
C VAL A 343 -35.50 -20.17 27.12
N HIS A 344 -36.40 -19.90 28.07
CA HIS A 344 -37.62 -20.66 28.33
C HIS A 344 -38.81 -19.79 27.95
N SER A 345 -39.56 -20.18 26.93
CA SER A 345 -40.65 -19.42 26.35
C SER A 345 -41.80 -20.35 25.97
N ARG A 346 -42.83 -20.40 26.82
CA ARG A 346 -44.01 -21.24 26.63
C ARG A 346 -45.29 -20.44 26.79
N ILE A 347 -46.25 -20.74 25.93
CA ILE A 347 -47.60 -20.19 26.02
C ILE A 347 -48.62 -21.30 26.16
N ARG A 348 -49.77 -20.93 26.73
CA ARG A 348 -50.98 -21.75 26.75
C ARG A 348 -51.99 -21.12 25.80
N LYS A 349 -52.49 -21.90 24.86
CA LYS A 349 -53.61 -21.54 23.99
C LYS A 349 -54.87 -22.24 24.50
N ILE A 350 -55.93 -21.46 24.70
CA ILE A 350 -57.26 -21.96 25.01
C ILE A 350 -58.14 -21.64 23.81
N SER A 351 -58.57 -22.67 23.09
CA SER A 351 -59.38 -22.52 21.86
C SER A 351 -60.83 -22.94 22.10
N PHE A 352 -61.75 -22.12 21.61
CA PHE A 352 -63.18 -22.41 21.54
C PHE A 352 -63.56 -22.60 20.07
N LYS A 353 -63.87 -23.84 19.66
CA LYS A 353 -64.27 -24.17 18.28
C LYS A 353 -65.79 -24.38 18.18
N GLY A 354 -66.39 -23.85 17.11
CA GLY A 354 -67.80 -24.04 16.75
C GLY A 354 -68.78 -23.06 17.39
N VAL A 355 -69.99 -23.00 16.84
CA VAL A 355 -71.15 -22.30 17.43
C VAL A 355 -72.32 -23.30 17.55
N PRO A 356 -72.79 -23.64 18.77
CA PRO A 356 -72.28 -23.19 20.06
C PRO A 356 -70.86 -23.73 20.36
N PRO A 357 -70.06 -23.00 21.16
CA PRO A 357 -68.68 -23.40 21.44
C PRO A 357 -68.63 -24.74 22.16
N GLY A 358 -67.81 -25.67 21.64
CA GLY A 358 -67.50 -26.93 22.31
C GLY A 358 -66.76 -26.73 23.64
N SER A 359 -66.46 -27.82 24.34
CA SER A 359 -65.60 -27.78 25.53
C SER A 359 -64.23 -27.14 25.19
N PRO A 360 -63.68 -26.27 26.05
CA PRO A 360 -62.43 -25.58 25.77
C PRO A 360 -61.29 -26.59 25.62
N LEU A 361 -60.54 -26.49 24.53
CA LEU A 361 -59.30 -27.24 24.35
C LEU A 361 -58.13 -26.37 24.82
N SER A 362 -57.40 -26.84 25.82
CA SER A 362 -56.17 -26.20 26.27
C SER A 362 -54.96 -26.96 25.73
N THR A 363 -54.07 -26.24 25.05
CA THR A 363 -52.79 -26.78 24.59
C THR A 363 -51.64 -25.88 25.04
N GLU A 364 -50.53 -26.50 25.40
CA GLU A 364 -49.29 -25.81 25.75
C GLU A 364 -48.23 -26.16 24.72
N PHE A 365 -47.48 -25.16 24.27
CA PHE A 365 -46.41 -25.38 23.32
C PHE A 365 -45.32 -24.32 23.48
N PRO A 366 -44.07 -24.67 23.14
CA PRO A 366 -42.98 -23.70 23.08
C PRO A 366 -43.21 -22.70 21.95
N VAL A 367 -42.82 -21.45 22.18
CA VAL A 367 -42.83 -20.40 21.15
C VAL A 367 -41.51 -19.65 21.16
N PRO A 368 -41.03 -19.15 20.01
CA PRO A 368 -39.86 -18.28 19.98
C PRO A 368 -40.06 -17.06 20.89
N ALA A 369 -38.97 -16.45 21.35
CA ALA A 369 -38.98 -15.19 22.06
C ALA A 369 -38.21 -14.13 21.28
N GLU A 370 -38.76 -12.92 21.23
CA GLU A 370 -38.02 -11.72 20.89
C GLU A 370 -37.11 -11.37 22.06
N PHE A 371 -35.85 -11.06 21.78
CA PHE A 371 -34.89 -10.65 22.80
C PHE A 371 -34.21 -9.33 22.43
N LEU A 372 -33.92 -8.55 23.46
CA LEU A 372 -32.99 -7.43 23.43
C LEU A 372 -31.99 -7.66 24.56
N LEU A 373 -30.71 -7.76 24.21
CA LEU A 373 -29.60 -7.97 25.13
C LEU A 373 -28.68 -6.76 25.10
N LEU A 374 -28.44 -6.19 26.28
CA LEU A 374 -27.44 -5.16 26.49
C LEU A 374 -26.31 -5.76 27.33
N ALA A 375 -25.08 -5.71 26.81
CA ALA A 375 -23.89 -6.05 27.57
C ALA A 375 -23.17 -4.76 27.96
N VAL A 376 -22.96 -4.58 29.26
CA VAL A 376 -22.33 -3.39 29.83
C VAL A 376 -21.16 -3.83 30.69
N ALA A 377 -20.00 -3.18 30.52
CA ALA A 377 -18.85 -3.43 31.39
C ALA A 377 -19.23 -3.15 32.86
N SER A 378 -18.90 -4.06 33.77
CA SER A 378 -19.21 -3.86 35.18
C SER A 378 -18.39 -2.67 35.71
N SER A 379 -19.08 -1.75 36.39
CA SER A 379 -18.40 -0.74 37.19
C SER A 379 -17.95 -1.45 38.47
N GLY A 380 -16.79 -2.10 38.43
CA GLY A 380 -16.19 -2.69 39.62
C GLY A 380 -16.25 -1.67 40.77
N ALA A 381 -16.85 -2.08 41.88
CA ALA A 381 -16.90 -1.31 43.11
C ALA A 381 -15.46 -0.91 43.47
N GLY A 382 -15.17 0.39 43.38
CA GLY A 382 -13.96 0.94 43.98
C GLY A 382 -14.07 0.80 45.49
N GLY A 383 -13.35 -0.18 46.03
CA GLY A 383 -12.85 -0.17 47.40
C GLY A 383 -11.46 0.46 47.43
#